data_AF-A0A6B1BPW2-F1
#
_entry.id   AF-A0A6B1BPW2-F1
#
_cell.length_a   1.000
_cell.length_b   1.000
_cell.length_c   1.000
_cell.angle_alpha   90.00
_cell.angle_beta   90.00
_cell.angle_gamma   90.00
#
_symmetry.space_group_name_H-M   'P 1'
#
loop_
_entity.id
_entity.type
_entity.pdbx_description
1 polymer ?
#
loop_
_entity_poly.entity_id
_entity_poly.type
_entity_poly.pdbx_seq_one_letter_code
_entity_poly.pdbx_strand_id
1 'polypeptide(L)'
;MTMIAAIFDIDGTLVESSHFDGAYYISAIREVLGEVYIHDDWSKYKNVTDSGMLREIMKENKIREKRQIEEVRKKFGELIEGCA
;
A
#
# COMPACT_ATOMS: atom_id res chain seq x y z
N MET A 1 1.19 45.88 2.24
CA MET A 1 2.06 44.71 2.06
C MET A 1 1.22 43.48 2.39
N THR A 2 0.88 42.67 1.41
CA THR A 2 -0.04 41.53 1.59
C THR A 2 0.79 40.29 1.92
N MET A 3 0.52 39.64 3.04
CA MET A 3 1.15 38.37 3.39
C MET A 3 0.48 37.24 2.63
N ILE A 4 1.28 36.40 1.98
CA ILE A 4 0.83 35.18 1.32
C ILE A 4 1.38 34.01 2.13
N ALA A 5 0.50 33.07 2.49
CA ALA A 5 0.87 31.79 3.08
C ALA A 5 0.55 30.68 2.08
N ALA A 6 1.48 29.75 1.91
CA ALA A 6 1.30 28.53 1.13
C ALA A 6 1.44 27.33 2.06
N ILE A 7 0.54 26.35 1.92
CA ILE A 7 0.57 25.09 2.64
C ILE A 7 0.86 24.01 1.61
N PHE A 8 1.86 23.19 1.89
CA PHE A 8 2.23 22.05 1.06
C PHE A 8 1.94 20.76 1.82
N ASP A 9 1.44 19.78 1.09
CA ASP A 9 1.39 18.40 1.55
C ASP A 9 2.81 17.81 1.60
N ILE A 10 3.01 16.71 2.33
CA ILE A 10 4.32 16.05 2.44
C ILE A 10 4.44 14.95 1.39
N ASP A 11 3.55 13.95 1.43
CA ASP A 11 3.68 12.73 0.64
C ASP A 11 3.36 12.95 -0.83
N GLY A 12 4.28 12.56 -1.71
CA GLY A 12 4.16 12.78 -3.15
C GLY A 12 4.20 14.26 -3.60
N THR A 13 4.33 15.20 -2.65
CA THR A 13 4.46 16.64 -2.94
C THR A 13 5.85 17.16 -2.60
N LEU A 14 6.33 16.97 -1.36
CA LEU A 14 7.67 17.37 -0.94
C LEU A 14 8.65 16.19 -0.89
N VAL A 15 8.13 14.96 -0.74
CA VAL A 15 8.91 13.73 -0.67
C VAL A 15 8.31 12.71 -1.64
N GLU A 16 9.16 12.01 -2.40
CA GLU A 16 8.75 10.88 -3.25
C GLU A 16 8.51 9.60 -2.40
N SER A 17 7.65 9.70 -1.38
CA SER A 17 7.32 8.61 -0.45
C SER A 17 6.26 7.65 -1.01
N SER A 18 5.44 8.09 -1.95
CA SER A 18 4.32 7.31 -2.50
C SER A 18 4.76 6.01 -3.18
N HIS A 19 5.96 5.99 -3.77
CA HIS A 19 6.54 4.80 -4.40
C HIS A 19 7.19 3.84 -3.39
N PHE A 20 7.74 4.39 -2.29
CA PHE A 20 8.46 3.65 -1.27
C PHE A 20 7.49 2.78 -0.45
N ASP A 21 6.34 3.35 -0.06
CA ASP A 21 5.29 2.62 0.66
C ASP A 21 4.70 1.49 -0.19
N GLY A 22 4.52 1.71 -1.50
CA GLY A 22 4.00 0.70 -2.41
C GLY A 22 4.88 -0.56 -2.50
N ALA A 23 6.21 -0.40 -2.50
CA ALA A 23 7.14 -1.53 -2.57
C ALA A 23 7.09 -2.42 -1.32
N TYR A 24 7.08 -1.82 -0.12
CA TYR A 24 6.91 -2.58 1.11
C TYR A 24 5.54 -3.24 1.20
N TYR A 25 4.50 -2.59 0.69
CA TYR A 25 3.17 -3.18 0.67
C TYR A 25 3.10 -4.43 -0.22
N ILE A 26 3.69 -4.36 -1.42
CA ILE A 26 3.84 -5.53 -2.31
C ILE A 26 4.66 -6.63 -1.63
N SER A 27 5.75 -6.29 -0.95
CA SER A 27 6.57 -7.27 -0.21
C SER A 27 5.77 -7.94 0.90
N ALA A 28 5.04 -7.17 1.72
CA ALA A 28 4.18 -7.71 2.77
C ALA A 28 3.11 -8.66 2.21
N ILE A 29 2.49 -8.29 1.08
CA ILE A 29 1.51 -9.14 0.40
C ILE A 29 2.16 -10.45 -0.03
N ARG A 30 3.32 -10.41 -0.69
CA ARG A 30 3.99 -11.63 -1.17
C ARG A 30 4.51 -12.51 -0.04
N GLU A 31 4.98 -11.93 1.06
CA GLU A 31 5.43 -12.70 2.22
C GLU A 31 4.27 -13.43 2.92
N VAL A 32 3.06 -12.87 2.92
CA VAL A 32 1.89 -13.47 3.58
C VAL A 32 1.07 -14.36 2.65
N LEU A 33 0.85 -13.94 1.40
CA LEU A 33 0.00 -14.65 0.43
C LEU A 33 0.77 -15.58 -0.51
N GLY A 34 2.10 -15.47 -0.56
CA GLY A 34 2.93 -16.11 -1.58
C GLY A 34 2.88 -15.36 -2.92
N GLU A 35 3.27 -16.05 -4.00
CA GLU A 35 3.21 -15.47 -5.35
C GLU A 35 1.77 -15.27 -5.81
N VAL A 36 1.33 -14.01 -5.84
CA VAL A 36 0.01 -13.57 -6.28
C VAL A 36 0.13 -12.56 -7.41
N TYR A 37 -0.86 -12.57 -8.30
CA TYR A 37 -1.00 -11.53 -9.30
C TYR A 37 -1.35 -10.20 -8.62
N ILE A 38 -0.59 -9.16 -8.95
CA ILE A 38 -0.78 -7.77 -8.50
C ILE A 38 -0.65 -6.90 -9.75
N HIS A 39 -1.56 -5.95 -9.93
CA HIS A 39 -1.49 -4.99 -11.02
C HIS A 39 -0.25 -4.10 -10.85
N ASP A 40 0.40 -3.80 -11.97
CA ASP A 40 1.52 -2.86 -12.07
C ASP A 40 1.10 -1.39 -11.92
N ASP A 41 -0.19 -1.13 -12.07
CA ASP A 41 -0.82 0.18 -12.00
C ASP A 41 -1.94 0.17 -10.97
N TRP A 42 -1.74 0.92 -9.89
CA TRP A 42 -2.68 1.02 -8.77
C TRP A 42 -4.03 1.62 -9.18
N SER A 43 -4.09 2.41 -10.26
CA SER A 43 -5.34 3.02 -10.75
C SER A 43 -6.34 1.98 -11.29
N LYS A 44 -5.89 0.75 -11.55
CA LYS A 44 -6.74 -0.37 -11.97
C LYS A 44 -7.59 -0.93 -10.82
N TYR A 45 -7.23 -0.64 -9.56
CA TYR A 45 -8.02 -1.05 -8.41
C TYR A 45 -9.23 -0.13 -8.23
N LYS A 46 -10.39 -0.72 -7.92
CA LYS A 46 -11.64 0.04 -7.74
C LYS A 46 -11.61 0.93 -6.51
N ASN A 47 -10.88 0.51 -5.47
CA ASN A 47 -10.75 1.26 -4.23
C ASN A 47 -9.26 1.29 -3.85
N VAL A 48 -8.61 2.41 -4.17
CA VAL A 48 -7.18 2.65 -3.97
C VAL A 48 -6.92 3.02 -2.50
N THR A 49 -7.24 2.08 -1.62
CA THR A 49 -6.83 2.06 -0.22
C THR A 49 -6.21 0.69 0.04
N ASP A 50 -5.28 0.56 0.98
CA ASP A 50 -4.61 -0.72 1.29
C ASP A 50 -5.61 -1.88 1.40
N SER A 51 -6.66 -1.68 2.20
CA SER A 51 -7.69 -2.70 2.42
C SER A 51 -8.59 -2.93 1.21
N GLY A 52 -8.78 -1.94 0.34
CA GLY A 52 -9.53 -2.07 -0.90
C GLY A 52 -8.76 -2.89 -1.92
N MET A 53 -7.50 -2.51 -2.16
CA MET A 53 -6.58 -3.18 -3.07
C MET A 53 -6.33 -4.62 -2.65
N LEU A 54 -6.05 -4.88 -1.37
CA LEU A 54 -5.81 -6.24 -0.88
C LEU A 54 -7.02 -7.17 -1.06
N ARG A 55 -8.24 -6.67 -0.81
CA ARG A 55 -9.45 -7.47 -1.04
C ARG A 55 -9.64 -7.83 -2.51
N GLU A 56 -9.31 -6.90 -3.40
CA GLU A 56 -9.38 -7.11 -4.85
C GLU A 56 -8.32 -8.10 -5.32
N ILE A 57 -7.06 -7.95 -4.87
CA ILE A 57 -5.97 -8.91 -5.11
C ILE A 57 -6.37 -10.31 -4.64
N MET A 58 -6.87 -10.44 -3.40
CA MET A 58 -7.30 -11.74 -2.87
C MET A 58 -8.43 -12.35 -3.71
N LYS A 59 -9.39 -11.53 -4.15
CA LYS A 59 -10.50 -11.98 -5.00
C LYS A 59 -10.00 -12.47 -6.37
N GLU A 60 -9.12 -11.73 -7.03
CA GLU A 60 -8.55 -12.09 -8.34
C GLU A 60 -7.69 -13.36 -8.26
N ASN A 61 -6.98 -13.55 -7.14
CA ASN A 61 -6.18 -14.73 -6.86
C ASN A 61 -6.97 -15.89 -6.19
N LYS A 62 -8.30 -15.77 -6.09
CA LYS A 62 -9.21 -16.79 -5.50
C LYS A 62 -8.93 -17.14 -4.04
N ILE A 63 -8.35 -16.22 -3.27
CA ILE A 63 -8.11 -16.32 -1.83
C ILE A 63 -9.35 -15.81 -1.08
N ARG A 64 -9.87 -16.60 -0.14
CA ARG A 64 -11.15 -16.32 0.55
C ARG A 64 -11.05 -16.04 2.05
N GLU A 65 -9.94 -16.40 2.66
CA GLU A 65 -9.76 -16.21 4.10
C GLU A 65 -9.59 -14.73 4.43
N LYS A 66 -10.13 -14.26 5.56
CA LYS A 66 -10.01 -12.86 5.97
C LYS A 66 -8.80 -12.59 6.87
N ARG A 67 -8.21 -13.65 7.44
CA ARG A 67 -7.12 -13.57 8.40
C ARG A 67 -5.88 -12.90 7.78
N GLN A 68 -5.63 -13.15 6.49
CA GLN A 68 -4.49 -12.56 5.80
C GLN A 68 -4.54 -11.03 5.71
N ILE A 69 -5.71 -10.39 5.82
CA ILE A 69 -5.79 -8.92 5.79
C ILE A 69 -5.07 -8.31 6.99
N GLU A 70 -5.26 -8.88 8.17
CA GLU A 70 -4.58 -8.43 9.38
C GLU A 70 -3.09 -8.79 9.36
N GLU A 71 -2.74 -9.96 8.82
CA GLU A 71 -1.36 -10.40 8.69
C GLU A 71 -0.56 -9.52 7.74
N VAL A 72 -1.11 -9.17 6.57
CA VAL A 72 -0.47 -8.25 5.62
C VAL A 72 -0.27 -6.88 6.26
N ARG A 73 -1.28 -6.35 6.99
CA ARG A 73 -1.15 -5.07 7.70
C ARG A 73 -0.04 -5.10 8.75
N LYS A 74 0.00 -6.15 9.57
CA LYS A 74 1.06 -6.31 10.57
C LYS A 74 2.44 -6.37 9.91
N LYS A 75 2.57 -7.19 8.87
CA LYS A 75 3.83 -7.38 8.15
C LYS A 75 4.32 -6.10 7.47
N PHE A 76 3.40 -5.32 6.92
CA PHE A 76 3.71 -4.02 6.34
C PHE A 76 4.31 -3.05 7.38
N GLY A 77 3.72 -2.98 8.57
CA GLY A 77 4.27 -2.18 9.67
C GLY A 77 5.68 -2.62 10.07
N GLU A 78 5.91 -3.93 10.20
CA GLU A 78 7.24 -4.49 10.51
C GLU A 78 8.29 -4.12 9.45
N LEU A 79 7.91 -4.09 8.17
CA LEU A 79 8.81 -3.73 7.07
C LEU A 79 9.16 -2.24 7.05
N ILE A 80 8.21 -1.36 7.38
CA ILE A 80 8.45 0.09 7.47
C ILE A 80 9.34 0.40 8.68
N GLU A 81 9.03 -0.17 9.84
CA GLU A 81 9.80 0.06 11.08
C GLU A 81 11.23 -0.49 11.00
N GLY A 82 11.44 -1.58 10.27
CA GLY A 82 12.77 -2.15 10.04
C GLY A 82 13.65 -1.36 9.07
N CYS A 83 13.10 -0.34 8.39
CA CYS A 83 13.83 0.52 7.46
C CYS A 83 14.07 1.94 7.98
N ALA A 84 13.56 2.27 9.17
CA ALA A 84 13.73 3.57 9.84
C ALA A 84 15.06 3.69 10.61
#